data_AF-A0A7K1YF44-F1
#
_entry.id   AF-A0A7K1YF44-F1
#
_cell.length_a   1.000
_cell.length_b   1.000
_cell.length_c   1.000
_cell.angle_alpha   90.00
_cell.angle_beta   90.00
_cell.angle_gamma   90.00
#
_symmetry.space_group_name_H-M   'P 1'
#
loop_
_entity.id
_entity.type
_entity.pdbx_description
1 polymer ?
#
loop_
_entity_poly.entity_id
_entity_poly.type
_entity_poly.pdbx_seq_one_letter_code
_entity_poly.pdbx_strand_id
1 'polypeptide(L)'
;MLKNKIKAALCAFTVTTLAFAGCASGQNYDTPADTVKLNKEYSELTSDIKDLNAKLVTAQNKTSGYQSKESSSARDAMSAAQESKETASTATNGNVSDSKKAMRQAKKANNKANEAEDAADDQKENSKDITDLNKKIEKKKERLSNLDKQKAAIMAQVASPTDN
;
A
#
# COMPACT_ATOMS: atom_id res chain seq x y z
N MET A 1 44.80 13.11 15.36
CA MET A 1 43.83 13.51 14.31
C MET A 1 42.46 12.95 14.65
N LEU A 2 41.41 13.70 14.30
CA LEU A 2 40.15 13.89 15.03
C LEU A 2 39.32 12.63 15.38
N LYS A 3 38.88 12.59 16.66
CA LYS A 3 37.65 11.94 17.12
C LYS A 3 36.53 12.96 16.98
N ASN A 4 35.41 12.67 16.32
CA ASN A 4 34.23 13.53 16.41
C ASN A 4 32.93 12.74 16.56
N LYS A 5 32.26 13.05 17.68
CA LYS A 5 31.01 12.50 18.18
C LYS A 5 29.85 13.19 17.45
N ILE A 6 28.94 12.44 16.84
CA ILE A 6 27.69 13.00 16.31
C ILE A 6 26.67 12.99 17.45
N LYS A 7 26.43 14.19 17.96
CA LYS A 7 25.43 14.50 18.99
C LYS A 7 24.03 14.50 18.37
N ALA A 8 23.08 14.06 19.18
CA ALA A 8 21.64 14.18 18.98
C ALA A 8 21.22 15.58 18.49
N ALA A 9 20.38 15.61 17.46
CA ALA A 9 19.67 16.81 17.03
C ALA A 9 18.16 16.57 17.19
N LEU A 10 17.66 17.03 18.32
CA LEU A 10 16.26 17.29 18.61
C LEU A 10 15.79 18.38 17.64
N CYS A 11 14.86 18.08 16.74
CA CYS A 11 14.18 19.11 15.94
C CYS A 11 12.71 19.13 16.34
N ALA A 12 12.40 20.06 17.25
CA ALA A 12 11.06 20.48 17.60
C ALA A 12 10.40 21.07 16.34
N PHE A 13 9.32 20.44 15.87
CA PHE A 13 8.52 20.97 14.77
C PHE A 13 7.54 21.99 15.35
N THR A 14 7.78 23.25 14.99
CA THR A 14 7.04 24.44 15.37
C THR A 14 5.60 24.43 14.88
N VAL A 15 4.72 24.94 15.73
CA VAL A 15 3.28 25.17 15.52
C VAL A 15 3.04 26.00 14.26
N THR A 16 2.43 25.39 13.24
CA THR A 16 1.90 26.10 12.08
C THR A 16 0.52 26.67 12.44
N THR A 17 0.45 28.00 12.50
CA THR A 17 -0.79 28.78 12.58
C THR A 17 -1.68 28.50 11.37
N LEU A 18 -2.91 28.03 11.61
CA LEU A 18 -3.95 27.93 10.60
C LEU A 18 -4.47 29.32 10.24
N ALA A 19 -4.06 29.85 9.08
CA ALA A 19 -4.81 30.90 8.39
C ALA A 19 -5.91 30.22 7.56
N PHE A 20 -7.16 30.26 8.05
CA PHE A 20 -8.33 29.89 7.25
C PHE A 20 -8.64 31.02 6.25
N ALA A 21 -7.99 30.99 5.09
CA ALA A 21 -8.55 31.64 3.90
C ALA A 21 -9.72 30.77 3.42
N GLY A 22 -10.95 31.21 3.71
CA GLY A 22 -12.17 30.58 3.25
C GLY A 22 -12.31 30.70 1.74
N CYS A 23 -11.80 29.72 0.99
CA CYS A 23 -12.31 29.45 -0.34
C CYS A 23 -13.77 29.01 -0.18
N ALA A 24 -14.70 29.88 -0.57
CA ALA A 24 -16.09 29.53 -0.82
C ALA A 24 -16.14 28.55 -2.00
N SER A 25 -15.97 27.26 -1.69
CA SER A 25 -16.09 26.16 -2.64
C SER A 25 -17.16 25.20 -2.15
N GLY A 26 -18.34 25.30 -2.78
CA GLY A 26 -19.42 24.30 -2.80
C GLY A 26 -19.80 23.67 -1.47
N GLN A 27 -20.52 24.40 -0.62
CA GLN A 27 -21.27 23.74 0.46
C GLN A 27 -22.37 22.90 -0.19
N ASN A 28 -22.45 21.62 0.19
CA ASN A 28 -23.50 20.71 -0.27
C ASN A 28 -24.68 20.65 0.73
N TYR A 29 -24.43 21.13 1.96
CA TYR A 29 -25.35 21.15 3.09
C TYR A 29 -25.19 22.49 3.81
N ASP A 30 -26.28 23.23 3.92
CA ASP A 30 -26.26 24.61 4.43
C ASP A 30 -27.24 24.85 5.57
N THR A 31 -28.32 24.07 5.64
CA THR A 31 -29.41 24.34 6.57
C THR A 31 -29.49 23.30 7.69
N PRO A 32 -30.14 23.61 8.82
CA PRO A 32 -30.42 22.62 9.87
C PRO A 32 -31.21 21.40 9.35
N ALA A 33 -32.05 21.58 8.34
CA ALA A 33 -32.82 20.49 7.72
C ALA A 33 -31.93 19.46 6.99
N ASP A 34 -30.74 19.86 6.55
CA ASP A 34 -29.79 18.99 5.84
C ASP A 34 -28.99 18.07 6.77
N THR A 35 -29.05 18.29 8.08
CA THR A 35 -28.26 17.55 9.08
C THR A 35 -28.47 16.04 9.01
N VAL A 36 -29.67 15.56 8.68
CA VAL A 36 -29.94 14.11 8.52
C VAL A 36 -29.13 13.52 7.35
N LYS A 37 -29.10 14.21 6.20
CA LYS A 37 -28.34 13.77 5.02
C LYS A 37 -26.84 13.88 5.27
N LEU A 38 -26.39 14.97 5.90
CA LEU A 38 -25.00 15.16 6.29
C LEU A 38 -24.52 14.04 7.22
N ASN A 39 -25.28 13.73 8.28
CA ASN A 39 -24.91 12.68 9.23
C ASN A 39 -24.89 11.29 8.57
N LYS A 40 -25.79 11.05 7.59
CA LYS A 40 -25.77 9.81 6.80
C LYS A 40 -24.49 9.70 5.98
N GLU A 41 -24.15 10.72 5.18
CA GLU A 41 -22.92 10.72 4.39
C GLU A 41 -21.67 10.58 5.29
N TYR A 42 -21.66 11.27 6.43
CA TYR A 42 -20.58 11.17 7.41
C TYR A 42 -20.39 9.74 7.93
N SER A 43 -21.48 9.07 8.28
CA SER A 43 -21.46 7.68 8.74
C SER A 43 -20.96 6.72 7.65
N GLU A 44 -21.47 6.88 6.42
CA GLU A 44 -21.06 6.07 5.26
C GLU A 44 -19.57 6.24 4.96
N LEU A 45 -19.05 7.47 4.93
CA LEU A 45 -17.63 7.73 4.71
C LEU A 45 -16.74 7.16 5.83
N THR A 46 -17.20 7.24 7.08
CA THR A 46 -16.48 6.66 8.22
C THR A 46 -16.39 5.13 8.10
N SER A 47 -17.50 4.48 7.72
CA SER A 47 -17.54 3.03 7.47
C SER A 47 -16.63 2.65 6.30
N ASP A 48 -16.70 3.37 5.19
CA ASP A 48 -15.86 3.13 4.02
C ASP A 48 -14.36 3.26 4.34
N ILE A 49 -13.97 4.26 5.14
CA ILE A 49 -12.58 4.43 5.57
C ILE A 49 -12.13 3.23 6.41
N LYS A 50 -12.99 2.72 7.30
CA LYS A 50 -12.69 1.53 8.09
C LYS A 50 -12.46 0.31 7.19
N ASP A 51 -13.33 0.09 6.22
CA ASP A 51 -13.22 -1.02 5.27
C ASP A 51 -11.98 -0.90 4.38
N LEU A 52 -11.67 0.31 3.90
CA LEU A 52 -10.45 0.57 3.14
C LEU A 52 -9.19 0.35 3.97
N ASN A 53 -9.18 0.76 5.24
CA ASN A 53 -8.05 0.50 6.15
C ASN A 53 -7.87 -1.01 6.39
N ALA A 54 -8.95 -1.78 6.54
CA ALA A 54 -8.86 -3.24 6.68
C ALA A 54 -8.24 -3.89 5.43
N LYS A 55 -8.64 -3.43 4.23
CA LYS A 55 -8.04 -3.85 2.96
C LYS A 55 -6.56 -3.45 2.87
N LEU A 56 -6.22 -2.23 3.28
CA LEU A 56 -4.85 -1.73 3.30
C LEU A 56 -3.94 -2.59 4.18
N VAL A 57 -4.38 -2.90 5.41
CA VAL A 57 -3.63 -3.77 6.32
C VAL A 57 -3.42 -5.15 5.71
N THR A 58 -4.46 -5.71 5.07
CA THR A 58 -4.35 -7.01 4.40
C THR A 58 -3.33 -6.97 3.26
N ALA A 59 -3.36 -5.94 2.41
CA ALA A 59 -2.40 -5.76 1.32
C ALA A 59 -0.97 -5.57 1.85
N GLN A 60 -0.79 -4.76 2.90
CA GLN A 60 0.51 -4.56 3.55
C GLN A 60 1.07 -5.89 4.08
N ASN A 61 0.23 -6.71 4.72
CA ASN A 61 0.62 -8.01 5.26
C ASN A 61 1.03 -9.03 4.18
N LYS A 62 0.54 -8.90 2.94
CA LYS A 62 0.96 -9.78 1.83
C LYS A 62 2.36 -9.47 1.30
N THR A 63 2.87 -8.25 1.49
CA THR A 63 4.12 -7.77 0.92
C THR A 63 5.32 -8.67 1.24
N SER A 64 5.47 -9.04 2.51
CA SER A 64 6.56 -9.91 2.96
C SER A 64 6.45 -11.34 2.40
N GLY A 65 5.21 -11.80 2.16
CA GLY A 65 4.93 -13.09 1.55
C GLY A 65 5.43 -13.16 0.10
N TYR A 66 5.15 -12.13 -0.70
CA TYR A 66 5.63 -12.06 -2.08
C TYR A 66 7.16 -11.97 -2.16
N GLN A 67 7.77 -11.10 -1.37
CA GLN A 67 9.23 -10.97 -1.29
C GLN A 67 9.91 -12.30 -0.89
N SER A 68 9.32 -13.02 0.06
CA SER A 68 9.83 -14.32 0.50
C SER A 68 9.73 -15.35 -0.62
N LYS A 69 8.59 -15.41 -1.31
CA LYS A 69 8.33 -16.34 -2.42
C LYS A 69 9.27 -16.08 -3.60
N GLU A 70 9.39 -14.82 -4.03
CA GLU A 70 10.32 -14.40 -5.08
C GLU A 70 11.74 -14.85 -4.74
N SER A 71 12.23 -14.52 -3.54
CA SER A 71 13.58 -14.85 -3.10
C SER A 71 13.81 -16.37 -2.98
N SER A 72 12.83 -17.13 -2.49
CA SER A 72 12.95 -18.60 -2.43
C SER A 72 12.96 -19.23 -3.82
N SER A 73 12.04 -18.82 -4.70
CA SER A 73 11.92 -19.38 -6.04
C SER A 73 13.14 -19.04 -6.91
N ALA A 74 13.69 -17.82 -6.77
CA ALA A 74 14.93 -17.43 -7.43
C ALA A 74 16.13 -18.29 -6.96
N ARG A 75 16.24 -18.55 -5.65
CA ARG A 75 17.31 -19.42 -5.11
C ARG A 75 17.17 -20.86 -5.59
N ASP A 76 15.95 -21.40 -5.59
CA ASP A 76 15.67 -22.74 -6.10
C ASP A 76 15.99 -22.86 -7.61
N ALA A 77 15.71 -21.80 -8.38
CA ALA A 77 16.05 -21.74 -9.80
C ALA A 77 17.57 -21.77 -10.01
N MET A 78 18.32 -20.96 -9.26
CA MET A 78 19.79 -20.93 -9.31
C MET A 78 20.39 -22.28 -8.93
N SER A 79 19.89 -22.90 -7.86
CA SER A 79 20.34 -24.22 -7.42
C SER A 79 20.08 -25.30 -8.48
N ALA A 80 18.88 -25.35 -9.05
CA ALA A 80 18.55 -26.30 -10.11
C ALA A 80 19.37 -26.07 -11.39
N ALA A 81 19.66 -24.81 -11.74
CA ALA A 81 20.51 -24.48 -12.87
C ALA A 81 21.97 -24.92 -12.63
N GLN A 82 22.49 -24.74 -11.41
CA GLN A 82 23.81 -25.20 -11.04
C GLN A 82 23.92 -26.73 -11.09
N GLU A 83 22.97 -27.46 -10.51
CA GLU A 83 22.95 -28.92 -10.58
C GLU A 83 22.86 -29.43 -12.03
N SER A 84 22.07 -28.74 -12.88
CA SER A 84 21.98 -29.03 -14.31
C SER A 84 23.33 -28.86 -14.99
N LYS A 85 24.04 -27.77 -14.69
CA LYS A 85 25.37 -27.48 -15.26
C LYS A 85 26.39 -28.52 -14.84
N GLU A 86 26.41 -28.88 -13.55
CA GLU A 86 27.31 -29.90 -13.02
C GLU A 86 27.04 -31.26 -13.68
N THR A 87 25.77 -31.70 -13.71
CA THR A 87 25.37 -32.98 -14.34
C THR A 87 25.70 -33.00 -15.84
N ALA A 88 25.46 -31.90 -16.54
CA ALA A 88 25.80 -31.78 -17.96
C ALA A 88 27.32 -31.83 -18.19
N SER A 89 28.11 -31.21 -17.31
CA SER A 89 29.57 -31.21 -17.42
C SER A 89 30.20 -32.58 -17.20
N THR A 90 29.55 -33.45 -16.40
CA THR A 90 30.00 -34.82 -16.15
C THR A 90 29.43 -35.85 -17.12
N ALA A 91 28.43 -35.47 -17.92
CA ALA A 91 27.82 -36.31 -18.96
C ALA A 91 28.79 -36.51 -20.15
N THR A 92 29.87 -37.23 -19.91
CA THR A 92 30.87 -37.60 -20.92
C THR A 92 30.47 -38.93 -21.60
N ASN A 93 31.03 -39.21 -22.79
CA ASN A 93 30.88 -40.49 -23.51
C ASN A 93 29.45 -40.89 -23.92
N GLY A 94 28.56 -39.93 -24.21
CA GLY A 94 27.23 -40.24 -24.74
C GLY A 94 26.27 -40.83 -23.71
N ASN A 95 26.48 -40.57 -22.41
CA ASN A 95 25.54 -40.97 -21.37
C ASN A 95 24.21 -40.20 -21.50
N VAL A 96 23.26 -40.82 -22.20
CA VAL A 96 21.91 -40.29 -22.45
C VAL A 96 21.13 -40.09 -21.14
N SER A 97 21.41 -40.87 -20.09
CA SER A 97 20.73 -40.74 -18.80
C SER A 97 21.07 -39.42 -18.11
N ASP A 98 22.36 -39.08 -18.05
CA ASP A 98 22.83 -37.84 -17.42
C ASP A 98 22.35 -36.61 -18.21
N SER A 99 22.37 -36.71 -19.54
CA SER A 99 21.82 -35.66 -20.42
C SER A 99 20.32 -35.42 -20.14
N LYS A 100 19.53 -36.49 -19.98
CA LYS A 100 18.11 -36.39 -19.60
C LYS A 100 17.92 -35.81 -18.21
N LYS A 101 18.78 -36.15 -17.25
CA LYS A 101 18.74 -35.61 -15.89
C LYS A 101 19.04 -34.11 -15.88
N ALA A 102 20.10 -33.68 -16.56
CA ALA A 102 20.44 -32.27 -16.73
C ALA A 102 19.29 -31.51 -17.38
N MET A 103 18.69 -32.03 -18.46
CA MET A 103 17.51 -31.42 -19.09
C MET A 103 16.33 -31.26 -18.13
N ARG A 104 16.08 -32.25 -17.26
CA ARG A 104 15.02 -32.15 -16.23
C ARG A 104 15.32 -31.06 -15.20
N GLN A 105 16.57 -30.95 -14.75
CA GLN A 105 17.01 -29.91 -13.83
C GLN A 105 16.93 -28.51 -14.46
N ALA A 106 17.34 -28.36 -15.72
CA ALA A 106 17.16 -27.13 -16.47
C ALA A 106 15.68 -26.72 -16.59
N LYS A 107 14.78 -27.67 -16.88
CA LYS A 107 13.32 -27.41 -16.88
C LYS A 107 12.82 -26.99 -15.49
N LYS A 108 13.28 -27.65 -14.44
CA LYS A 108 12.94 -27.27 -13.06
C LYS A 108 13.42 -25.85 -12.75
N ALA A 109 14.64 -25.50 -13.14
CA ALA A 109 15.19 -24.16 -12.96
C ALA A 109 14.34 -23.10 -13.67
N ASN A 110 13.95 -23.36 -14.92
CA ASN A 110 13.07 -22.46 -15.68
C ASN A 110 11.71 -22.28 -15.01
N ASN A 111 11.09 -23.36 -14.54
CA ASN A 111 9.80 -23.27 -13.85
C ASN A 111 9.92 -22.46 -12.54
N LYS A 112 11.02 -22.63 -11.80
CA LYS A 112 11.27 -21.85 -10.57
C LYS A 112 11.59 -20.39 -10.85
N ALA A 113 12.24 -20.09 -11.96
CA ALA A 113 12.42 -18.70 -12.40
C ALA A 113 11.07 -18.04 -12.73
N ASN A 114 10.18 -18.74 -13.44
CA ASN A 114 8.84 -18.24 -13.72
C ASN A 114 8.02 -18.03 -12.42
N GLU A 115 8.08 -18.96 -11.46
CA GLU A 115 7.42 -18.77 -10.16
C GLU A 115 7.94 -17.53 -9.40
N ALA A 116 9.22 -17.17 -9.58
CA ALA A 116 9.80 -15.96 -9.00
C ALA A 116 9.32 -14.69 -9.74
N GLU A 117 9.23 -14.74 -11.07
CA GLU A 117 8.68 -13.67 -11.89
C GLU A 117 7.21 -13.39 -11.54
N ASP A 118 6.38 -14.43 -11.45
CA ASP A 118 4.98 -14.32 -11.02
C ASP A 118 4.88 -13.67 -9.64
N ALA A 119 5.75 -14.03 -8.69
CA ALA A 119 5.77 -13.45 -7.35
C ALA A 119 6.20 -11.96 -7.36
N ALA A 120 7.11 -11.58 -8.25
CA ALA A 120 7.53 -10.19 -8.43
C ALA A 120 6.40 -9.33 -9.05
N ASP A 121 5.66 -9.89 -10.00
CA ASP A 121 4.49 -9.24 -10.59
C ASP A 121 3.36 -9.10 -9.56
N ASP A 122 3.06 -10.14 -8.79
CA ASP A 122 2.11 -10.08 -7.67
C ASP A 122 2.50 -8.98 -6.66
N GLN A 123 3.79 -8.87 -6.33
CA GLN A 123 4.30 -7.82 -5.44
C GLN A 123 4.05 -6.42 -6.01
N LYS A 124 4.28 -6.25 -7.31
CA LYS A 124 4.08 -4.97 -8.02
C LYS A 124 2.61 -4.59 -8.07
N GLU A 125 1.71 -5.53 -8.32
CA GLU A 125 0.27 -5.31 -8.26
C GLU A 125 -0.17 -4.93 -6.84
N ASN A 126 0.28 -5.67 -5.83
CA ASN A 126 -0.03 -5.36 -4.43
C ASN A 126 0.48 -3.96 -4.01
N SER A 127 1.63 -3.52 -4.53
CA SER A 127 2.14 -2.16 -4.30
C SER A 127 1.24 -1.07 -4.91
N LYS A 128 0.72 -1.31 -6.12
CA LYS A 128 -0.27 -0.41 -6.74
C LYS A 128 -1.56 -0.37 -5.93
N ASP A 129 -2.05 -1.52 -5.48
CA ASP A 129 -3.25 -1.60 -4.63
C ASP A 129 -3.08 -0.81 -3.33
N ILE A 130 -1.93 -0.93 -2.66
CA ILE A 130 -1.61 -0.13 -1.47
C ILE A 130 -1.68 1.37 -1.79
N THR A 131 -1.11 1.78 -2.92
CA THR A 131 -1.11 3.19 -3.35
C THR A 131 -2.53 3.70 -3.62
N ASP A 132 -3.34 2.92 -4.34
CA ASP A 132 -4.71 3.26 -4.68
C ASP A 132 -5.62 3.28 -3.44
N LEU A 133 -5.44 2.35 -2.50
CA LEU A 133 -6.15 2.34 -1.22
C LEU A 133 -5.83 3.60 -0.41
N ASN A 134 -4.56 3.97 -0.29
CA ASN A 134 -4.16 5.21 0.39
C ASN A 134 -4.80 6.45 -0.25
N LYS A 135 -4.80 6.52 -1.58
CA LYS A 135 -5.45 7.63 -2.32
C LYS A 135 -6.95 7.69 -2.05
N LYS A 136 -7.64 6.55 -2.01
CA LYS A 136 -9.08 6.49 -1.70
C LYS A 136 -9.37 6.90 -0.27
N ILE A 137 -8.56 6.45 0.70
CA ILE A 137 -8.68 6.83 2.11
C ILE A 137 -8.51 8.35 2.26
N GLU A 138 -7.48 8.92 1.63
CA GLU A 138 -7.19 10.35 1.75
C GLU A 138 -8.33 11.21 1.19
N LYS A 139 -8.84 10.87 0.00
CA LYS A 139 -10.00 11.56 -0.58
C LYS A 139 -11.24 11.52 0.34
N LYS A 140 -11.48 10.38 1.00
CA LYS A 140 -12.61 10.25 1.94
C LYS A 140 -12.38 11.03 3.23
N LYS A 141 -11.14 11.10 3.74
CA LYS A 141 -10.77 11.95 4.88
C LYS A 141 -10.94 13.43 4.58
N GLU A 142 -10.53 13.86 3.39
CA GLU A 142 -10.74 15.24 2.92
C GLU A 142 -12.23 15.57 2.88
N ARG A 143 -13.06 14.64 2.35
CA ARG A 143 -14.52 14.80 2.35
C ARG A 143 -15.10 14.86 3.76
N LEU A 144 -14.66 14.00 4.68
CA LEU A 144 -15.07 14.07 6.10
C LEU A 144 -14.71 15.43 6.71
N SER A 145 -13.50 15.93 6.48
CA SER A 145 -13.09 17.26 6.95
C SER A 145 -13.98 18.38 6.40
N ASN A 146 -14.42 18.25 5.15
CA ASN A 146 -15.38 19.19 4.55
C ASN A 146 -16.77 19.09 5.22
N LEU A 147 -17.27 17.87 5.46
CA LEU A 147 -18.53 17.67 6.20
C LEU A 147 -18.46 18.23 7.62
N ASP A 148 -17.32 18.11 8.32
CA ASP A 148 -17.12 18.70 9.65
C ASP A 148 -17.23 20.23 9.62
N LYS A 149 -16.65 20.89 8.59
CA LYS A 149 -16.78 22.33 8.41
C LYS A 149 -18.23 22.74 8.17
N GLN A 150 -18.96 22.01 7.32
CA GLN A 150 -20.38 22.27 7.08
C GLN A 150 -21.23 22.05 8.33
N LYS A 151 -20.96 20.98 9.09
CA LYS A 151 -21.63 20.70 10.36
C LYS A 151 -21.41 21.82 11.38
N ALA A 152 -20.18 22.32 11.52
CA ALA A 152 -19.86 23.44 12.39
C ALA A 152 -20.57 24.73 11.96
N ALA A 153 -20.63 25.00 10.65
CA ALA A 153 -21.35 26.15 10.11
C ALA A 153 -22.86 26.08 10.40
N ILE A 154 -23.49 24.91 10.21
CA ILE A 154 -24.91 24.70 10.55
C ILE A 154 -25.14 24.87 12.06
N MET A 155 -24.27 24.32 12.91
CA MET A 155 -24.37 24.51 14.36
C MET A 155 -24.27 25.97 14.78
N ALA A 156 -23.39 26.75 14.15
CA ALA A 156 -23.28 28.18 14.41
C ALA A 156 -24.56 28.95 14.04
N GLN A 157 -25.23 28.58 12.94
CA GLN A 157 -26.53 29.14 12.56
C GLN A 157 -27.64 28.82 13.57
N VAL A 158 -27.66 27.59 14.10
CA VAL A 158 -28.66 27.18 15.11
C VAL A 158 -28.40 27.86 16.46
N ALA A 159 -27.15 28.08 16.83
CA ALA A 159 -26.75 28.71 18.10
C ALA A 159 -26.86 30.25 18.09
N SER A 160 -27.04 30.86 16.93
CA SER A 160 -27.35 32.28 16.78
C SER A 160 -28.81 32.42 16.35
N PRO A 161 -29.80 32.24 17.26
CA PRO A 161 -31.15 32.64 16.95
C PRO A 161 -31.09 34.14 16.65
N THR A 162 -31.39 34.51 15.41
CA THR A 162 -31.70 35.89 15.05
C THR A 162 -32.81 36.36 15.97
N ASP A 163 -32.48 37.28 16.88
CA ASP A 163 -33.44 38.13 17.56
C ASP A 163 -34.29 38.81 16.47
N ASN A 164 -35.56 38.41 16.39
CA ASN A 164 -36.62 39.08 15.64
C ASN A 164 -37.91 39.00 16.47
#